data_AF-A0A936FNC6-F1
#
_entry.id   AF-A0A936FNC6-F1
#
_cell.length_a   1.000
_cell.length_b   1.000
_cell.length_c   1.000
_cell.angle_alpha   90.00
_cell.angle_beta   90.00
_cell.angle_gamma   90.00
#
_symmetry.space_group_name_H-M   'P 1'
#
loop_
_entity.id
_entity.type
_entity.pdbx_description
1 polymer ?
#
loop_
_entity_poly.entity_id
_entity_poly.type
_entity_poly.pdbx_seq_one_letter_code
_entity_poly.pdbx_strand_id
1 'polypeptide(L)'
;MGFSKNVLSGAAVAAAFALSATVVPMATAAGNSSATGGGTTEEAGATSTFVFNAVRGKNGNVTGHLVYHVRGWPVTIMMDLDCLIVEGNTAKMSGVVTQVSEEYPGLIFVGQDATFMVEDNGQGANAGPDMFSDLFLEPGASCDDPRLGTDPFVPYLPVRGNIQVR
;
A
#
# COMPACT_ATOMS: atom_id res chain seq x y z
N MET A 1 -21.51 47.45 80.17
CA MET A 1 -20.08 47.65 79.86
C MET A 1 -19.63 46.56 78.89
N GLY A 2 -19.00 46.92 77.77
CA GLY A 2 -18.35 45.96 76.83
C GLY A 2 -19.00 45.87 75.45
N PHE A 3 -18.93 46.91 74.61
CA PHE A 3 -18.05 47.03 73.41
C PHE A 3 -18.52 46.31 72.13
N SER A 4 -18.93 47.12 71.15
CA SER A 4 -19.04 46.82 69.70
C SER A 4 -17.77 46.24 69.10
N LYS A 5 -17.91 45.54 67.97
CA LYS A 5 -17.11 45.73 66.74
C LYS A 5 -17.74 45.07 65.51
N ASN A 6 -17.99 45.89 64.50
CA ASN A 6 -18.28 45.55 63.11
C ASN A 6 -17.06 44.87 62.45
N VAL A 7 -17.25 43.91 61.53
CA VAL A 7 -16.26 43.62 60.48
C VAL A 7 -16.92 43.26 59.14
N LEU A 8 -16.66 44.17 58.20
CA LEU A 8 -16.52 44.15 56.73
C LEU A 8 -17.06 43.02 55.85
N SER A 9 -17.78 43.47 54.80
CA SER A 9 -17.97 42.87 53.49
C SER A 9 -16.66 42.43 52.81
N GLY A 10 -16.67 41.24 52.21
CA GLY A 10 -15.69 40.81 51.21
C GLY A 10 -16.41 40.38 49.93
N ALA A 11 -16.24 41.16 48.87
CA ALA A 11 -16.69 40.79 47.53
C ALA A 11 -15.67 39.83 46.91
N ALA A 12 -16.10 38.63 46.53
CA ALA A 12 -15.28 37.67 45.79
C ALA A 12 -15.31 38.03 44.31
N VAL A 13 -14.16 38.43 43.75
CA VAL A 13 -13.97 38.59 42.30
C VAL A 13 -13.56 37.23 41.73
N ALA A 14 -14.48 36.57 41.03
CA ALA A 14 -14.20 35.34 40.30
C ALA A 14 -13.62 35.70 38.91
N ALA A 15 -12.31 35.49 38.73
CA ALA A 15 -11.67 35.61 37.42
C ALA A 15 -11.93 34.34 36.60
N ALA A 16 -12.73 34.45 35.53
CA ALA A 16 -12.96 33.39 34.58
C ALA A 16 -11.77 33.28 33.60
N PHE A 17 -10.97 32.22 33.72
CA PHE A 17 -9.97 31.86 32.71
C PHE A 17 -10.68 31.17 31.53
N ALA A 18 -10.81 31.87 30.41
CA ALA A 18 -11.26 31.29 29.16
C ALA A 18 -10.11 30.45 28.54
N LEU A 19 -10.25 29.13 28.55
CA LEU A 19 -9.38 28.22 27.80
C LEU A 19 -9.73 28.33 26.31
N SER A 20 -8.93 29.08 25.56
CA SER A 20 -8.97 29.06 24.09
C SER A 20 -8.36 27.75 23.59
N ALA A 21 -9.20 26.78 23.23
CA ALA A 21 -8.75 25.55 22.59
C ALA A 21 -8.32 25.85 21.15
N THR A 22 -7.01 25.98 20.93
CA THR A 22 -6.42 26.01 19.59
C THR A 22 -6.52 24.62 18.97
N VAL A 23 -7.40 24.46 17.99
CA VAL A 23 -7.40 23.30 17.09
C VAL A 23 -6.12 23.37 16.25
N VAL A 24 -5.12 22.55 16.61
CA VAL A 24 -3.95 22.32 15.77
C VAL A 24 -4.38 21.31 14.70
N PRO A 25 -4.30 21.62 13.40
CA PRO A 25 -4.52 20.61 12.37
C PRO A 25 -3.43 19.54 12.54
N MET A 26 -3.85 18.30 12.78
CA MET A 26 -2.94 17.15 12.66
C MET A 26 -2.52 17.06 11.20
N ALA A 27 -1.32 17.53 10.88
CA ALA A 27 -0.66 17.15 9.66
C ALA A 27 -0.47 15.63 9.72
N THR A 28 -1.13 14.89 8.84
CA THR A 28 -0.77 13.51 8.55
C THR A 28 0.68 13.55 8.08
N ALA A 29 1.62 13.11 8.93
CA ALA A 29 2.94 12.81 8.45
C ALA A 29 2.75 11.81 7.31
N ALA A 30 3.10 12.20 6.08
CA ALA A 30 3.21 11.27 4.97
C ALA A 30 4.30 10.27 5.37
N GLY A 31 3.89 9.20 6.03
CA GLY A 31 4.74 8.05 6.31
C GLY A 31 5.25 7.53 4.98
N ASN A 32 6.47 7.01 4.98
CA ASN A 32 6.97 6.30 3.81
C ASN A 32 6.09 5.05 3.66
N SER A 33 5.13 5.07 2.74
CA SER A 33 4.34 3.87 2.45
C SER A 33 5.22 2.84 1.76
N SER A 34 4.97 1.57 2.01
CA SER A 34 5.74 0.49 1.42
C SER A 34 4.88 -0.75 1.23
N ALA A 35 5.20 -1.51 0.20
CA ALA A 35 4.66 -2.83 -0.02
C ALA A 35 5.82 -3.78 -0.34
N THR A 36 5.92 -4.88 0.38
CA THR A 36 6.97 -5.88 0.16
C THR A 36 6.38 -7.26 0.30
N GLY A 37 6.84 -8.20 -0.50
CA GLY A 37 6.39 -9.58 -0.31
C GLY A 37 6.93 -10.52 -1.34
N GLY A 38 6.53 -11.76 -1.20
CA GLY A 38 6.84 -12.80 -2.16
C GLY A 38 6.18 -14.10 -1.78
N GLY A 39 6.08 -14.97 -2.77
CA GLY A 39 5.42 -16.25 -2.62
C GLY A 39 5.04 -16.84 -3.96
N THR A 40 4.02 -17.69 -3.90
CA THR A 40 3.46 -18.37 -5.07
C THR A 40 1.95 -18.21 -5.11
N THR A 41 1.41 -18.11 -6.31
CA THR A 41 -0.02 -18.21 -6.59
C THR A 41 -0.26 -19.39 -7.55
N GLU A 42 -1.46 -19.96 -7.50
CA GLU A 42 -1.83 -21.10 -8.33
C GLU A 42 -3.15 -20.80 -9.04
N GLU A 43 -3.18 -20.98 -10.36
CA GLU A 43 -4.39 -20.88 -11.17
C GLU A 43 -4.40 -22.03 -12.17
N ALA A 44 -5.53 -22.73 -12.27
CA ALA A 44 -5.72 -23.87 -13.18
C ALA A 44 -4.60 -24.94 -13.08
N GLY A 45 -4.01 -25.12 -11.90
CA GLY A 45 -2.92 -26.09 -11.64
C GLY A 45 -1.53 -25.63 -12.09
N ALA A 46 -1.37 -24.37 -12.53
CA ALA A 46 -0.09 -23.78 -12.87
C ALA A 46 0.32 -22.73 -11.84
N THR A 47 1.60 -22.72 -11.47
CA THR A 47 2.14 -21.88 -10.40
C THR A 47 2.91 -20.69 -10.95
N SER A 48 2.58 -19.50 -10.46
CA SER A 48 3.42 -18.31 -10.61
C SER A 48 4.23 -18.12 -9.33
N THR A 49 5.46 -17.62 -9.45
CA THR A 49 6.32 -17.26 -8.29
C THR A 49 6.73 -15.82 -8.42
N PHE A 50 6.72 -15.07 -7.32
CA PHE A 50 7.06 -13.65 -7.36
C PHE A 50 7.75 -13.18 -6.09
N VAL A 51 8.53 -12.11 -6.24
CA VAL A 51 9.08 -11.32 -5.14
C VAL A 51 9.11 -9.87 -5.56
N PHE A 52 8.70 -8.98 -4.65
CA PHE A 52 8.68 -7.56 -4.93
C PHE A 52 8.99 -6.72 -3.69
N ASN A 53 9.41 -5.50 -3.95
CA ASN A 53 9.45 -4.42 -2.98
C ASN A 53 9.08 -3.10 -3.66
N ALA A 54 8.37 -2.23 -2.96
CA ALA A 54 8.10 -0.87 -3.38
C ALA A 54 8.09 0.03 -2.14
N VAL A 55 8.75 1.18 -2.23
CA VAL A 55 8.80 2.17 -1.15
C VAL A 55 8.56 3.54 -1.73
N ARG A 56 7.60 4.27 -1.15
CA ARG A 56 7.39 5.70 -1.41
C ARG A 56 8.29 6.50 -0.46
N GLY A 57 9.27 7.19 -1.04
CA GLY A 57 10.14 8.10 -0.31
C GLY A 57 9.43 9.38 0.13
N LYS A 58 10.06 10.12 1.04
CA LYS A 58 9.52 11.40 1.57
C LYS A 58 9.27 12.47 0.49
N ASN A 59 10.00 12.39 -0.62
CA ASN A 59 9.85 13.27 -1.77
C ASN A 59 8.68 12.87 -2.68
N GLY A 60 7.93 11.84 -2.32
CA GLY A 60 6.83 11.29 -3.12
C GLY A 60 7.28 10.33 -4.21
N ASN A 61 8.59 10.21 -4.48
CA ASN A 61 9.09 9.28 -5.48
C ASN A 61 8.98 7.84 -4.98
N VAL A 62 8.59 6.93 -5.85
CA VAL A 62 8.54 5.50 -5.56
C VAL A 62 9.75 4.83 -6.20
N THR A 63 10.32 3.88 -5.46
CA THR A 63 11.35 2.99 -5.98
C THR A 63 10.99 1.58 -5.57
N GLY A 64 11.07 0.65 -6.51
CA GLY A 64 10.80 -0.75 -6.25
C GLY A 64 11.20 -1.63 -7.41
N HIS A 65 11.13 -2.94 -7.16
CA HIS A 65 11.39 -3.95 -8.17
C HIS A 65 10.42 -5.12 -7.99
N LEU A 66 10.16 -5.82 -9.10
CA LEU A 66 9.45 -7.08 -9.12
C LEU A 66 10.25 -8.08 -9.95
N VAL A 67 10.33 -9.32 -9.47
CA VAL A 67 10.68 -10.50 -10.26
C VAL A 67 9.48 -11.43 -10.27
N TYR A 68 9.01 -11.79 -11.45
CA TYR A 68 7.82 -12.60 -11.65
C TYR A 68 8.07 -13.75 -12.61
N HIS A 69 7.87 -14.98 -12.14
CA HIS A 69 7.90 -16.19 -12.95
C HIS A 69 6.48 -16.54 -13.37
N VAL A 70 6.25 -16.51 -14.69
CA VAL A 70 4.93 -16.68 -15.29
C VAL A 70 4.49 -18.14 -15.20
N ARG A 71 3.29 -18.39 -14.68
CA ARG A 71 2.72 -19.75 -14.66
C ARG A 71 2.61 -20.37 -16.04
N GLY A 72 2.98 -21.64 -16.17
CA GLY A 72 2.81 -22.42 -17.41
C GLY A 72 3.81 -22.08 -18.53
N TRP A 73 4.73 -21.13 -18.31
CA TRP A 73 5.70 -20.69 -19.31
C TRP A 73 7.10 -20.52 -18.68
N PRO A 74 8.19 -20.79 -19.42
CA PRO A 74 9.55 -20.56 -18.96
C PRO A 74 9.95 -19.08 -19.02
N VAL A 75 9.04 -18.17 -18.66
CA VAL A 75 9.22 -16.72 -18.76
C VAL A 75 9.38 -16.11 -17.38
N THR A 76 10.43 -15.32 -17.22
CA THR A 76 10.65 -14.45 -16.05
C THR A 76 10.59 -13.00 -16.51
N ILE A 77 9.79 -12.21 -15.81
CA ILE A 77 9.65 -10.77 -16.01
C ILE A 77 10.34 -10.07 -14.85
N MET A 78 11.17 -9.07 -15.16
CA MET A 78 11.67 -8.12 -14.17
C MET A 78 11.10 -6.75 -14.47
N MET A 79 10.68 -6.04 -13.43
CA MET A 79 10.13 -4.69 -13.55
C MET A 79 10.81 -3.74 -12.57
N ASP A 80 10.95 -2.49 -12.98
CA ASP A 80 11.21 -1.37 -12.09
C ASP A 80 9.87 -0.72 -11.74
N LEU A 81 9.58 -0.62 -10.45
CA LEU A 81 8.33 -0.06 -9.93
C LEU A 81 8.54 1.41 -9.59
N ASP A 82 7.75 2.27 -10.21
CA ASP A 82 7.80 3.73 -10.08
C ASP A 82 6.52 4.33 -9.49
N CYS A 83 5.57 3.46 -9.11
CA CYS A 83 4.32 3.86 -8.51
C CYS A 83 3.85 2.86 -7.44
N LEU A 84 3.30 3.41 -6.35
CA LEU A 84 2.79 2.69 -5.19
C LEU A 84 1.66 3.50 -4.55
N ILE A 85 0.42 3.00 -4.61
CA ILE A 85 -0.73 3.56 -3.89
C ILE A 85 -1.14 2.57 -2.80
N VAL A 86 -1.20 3.02 -1.55
CA VAL A 86 -1.62 2.21 -0.41
C VAL A 86 -2.99 2.68 0.08
N GLU A 87 -3.94 1.74 0.14
CA GLU A 87 -5.32 1.95 0.54
C GLU A 87 -5.69 0.90 1.60
N GLY A 88 -5.57 1.27 2.88
CA GLY A 88 -5.75 0.32 3.98
C GLY A 88 -4.69 -0.76 3.97
N ASN A 89 -5.10 -2.02 3.81
CA ASN A 89 -4.21 -3.18 3.70
C ASN A 89 -3.90 -3.58 2.24
N THR A 90 -4.37 -2.82 1.26
CA THR A 90 -4.14 -3.06 -0.16
C THR A 90 -3.07 -2.12 -0.71
N ALA A 91 -2.21 -2.62 -1.58
CA ALA A 91 -1.29 -1.81 -2.36
C ALA A 91 -1.43 -2.06 -3.86
N LYS A 92 -1.55 -0.98 -4.63
CA LYS A 92 -1.50 -0.97 -6.10
C LYS A 92 -0.12 -0.51 -6.53
N MET A 93 0.52 -1.25 -7.43
CA MET A 93 1.86 -0.93 -7.94
C MET A 93 1.85 -0.97 -9.46
N SER A 94 2.66 -0.13 -10.06
CA SER A 94 2.93 -0.18 -11.50
C SER A 94 4.39 0.14 -11.77
N GLY A 95 4.79 -0.14 -13.00
CA GLY A 95 6.13 0.14 -13.47
C GLY A 95 6.34 -0.40 -14.87
N VAL A 96 7.61 -0.46 -15.26
CA VAL A 96 8.02 -0.85 -16.61
C VAL A 96 8.79 -2.16 -16.57
N VAL A 97 8.53 -3.04 -17.53
CA VAL A 97 9.31 -4.26 -17.74
C VAL A 97 10.72 -3.89 -18.20
N THR A 98 11.73 -4.28 -17.43
CA THR A 98 13.15 -4.00 -17.72
C THR A 98 13.87 -5.20 -18.31
N GLN A 99 13.39 -6.42 -18.03
CA GLN A 99 13.96 -7.65 -18.58
C GLN A 99 12.90 -8.74 -18.76
N VAL A 100 13.08 -9.55 -19.79
CA VAL A 100 12.33 -10.79 -20.02
C VAL A 100 13.35 -11.91 -20.32
N SER A 101 13.27 -13.04 -19.61
CA SER A 101 14.28 -14.11 -19.72
C SER A 101 14.27 -14.86 -21.05
N GLU A 102 13.09 -15.01 -21.65
CA GLU A 102 12.88 -15.65 -22.94
C GLU A 102 11.89 -14.83 -23.76
N GLU A 103 12.11 -14.74 -25.08
CA GLU A 103 11.21 -14.03 -25.98
C GLU A 103 9.90 -14.81 -26.11
N TYR A 104 8.90 -14.44 -25.30
CA TYR A 104 7.52 -14.87 -25.45
C TYR A 104 6.94 -14.19 -26.72
N PRO A 105 6.01 -14.80 -27.50
CA PRO A 105 5.67 -14.38 -28.87
C PRO A 105 5.05 -12.97 -28.99
N GLY A 106 5.86 -11.93 -28.82
CA GLY A 106 5.51 -10.51 -28.92
C GLY A 106 4.55 -9.96 -27.86
N LEU A 107 4.04 -10.79 -26.96
CA LEU A 107 3.02 -10.38 -25.98
C LEU A 107 3.61 -9.76 -24.71
N ILE A 108 4.84 -10.14 -24.35
CA ILE A 108 5.57 -9.64 -23.18
C ILE A 108 6.93 -9.15 -23.66
N PHE A 109 7.25 -7.86 -23.46
CA PHE A 109 8.48 -7.26 -23.97
C PHE A 109 9.04 -6.16 -23.05
N VAL A 110 10.33 -5.88 -23.18
CA VAL A 110 11.00 -4.80 -22.44
C VAL A 110 10.44 -3.44 -22.86
N GLY A 111 10.16 -2.58 -21.88
CA GLY A 111 9.51 -1.28 -22.08
C GLY A 111 7.99 -1.32 -22.01
N GLN A 112 7.38 -2.49 -21.81
CA GLN A 112 5.95 -2.62 -21.59
C GLN A 112 5.58 -2.17 -20.17
N ASP A 113 4.48 -1.42 -20.05
CA ASP A 113 3.92 -1.06 -18.74
C ASP A 113 3.14 -2.24 -18.16
N ALA A 114 3.23 -2.40 -16.85
CA ALA A 114 2.45 -3.38 -16.13
C ALA A 114 2.06 -2.89 -14.74
N THR A 115 0.97 -3.46 -14.24
CA THR A 115 0.44 -3.15 -12.92
C THR A 115 -0.10 -4.39 -12.23
N PHE A 116 -0.11 -4.35 -10.90
CA PHE A 116 -0.64 -5.42 -10.07
C PHE A 116 -1.07 -4.86 -8.70
N MET A 117 -1.88 -5.65 -8.01
CA MET A 117 -2.37 -5.37 -6.68
C MET A 117 -2.00 -6.49 -5.72
N VAL A 118 -1.82 -6.10 -4.46
CA VAL A 118 -1.64 -7.00 -3.34
C VAL A 118 -2.48 -6.58 -2.15
N GLU A 119 -2.84 -7.53 -1.31
CA GLU A 119 -3.53 -7.30 -0.04
C GLU A 119 -2.90 -8.13 1.07
N ASP A 120 -2.57 -7.45 2.16
CA ASP A 120 -2.04 -8.03 3.40
C ASP A 120 -3.22 -8.36 4.32
N ASN A 121 -3.49 -9.66 4.50
CA ASN A 121 -4.57 -10.14 5.35
C ASN A 121 -4.12 -10.48 6.77
N GLY A 122 -2.93 -9.99 7.15
CA GLY A 122 -2.32 -10.20 8.45
C GLY A 122 -1.56 -11.52 8.53
N GLN A 123 -1.02 -11.81 9.72
CA GLN A 123 -0.18 -12.98 9.94
C GLN A 123 -0.71 -13.87 11.06
N GLY A 124 -0.36 -15.16 10.98
CA GLY A 124 -0.70 -16.16 11.99
C GLY A 124 -1.85 -17.08 11.57
N ALA A 125 -2.17 -18.05 12.43
CA ALA A 125 -3.06 -19.17 12.09
C ALA A 125 -4.52 -18.77 11.79
N ASN A 126 -4.94 -17.58 12.20
CA ASN A 126 -6.31 -17.09 12.01
C ASN A 126 -6.42 -16.03 10.90
N ALA A 127 -5.29 -15.62 10.30
CA ALA A 127 -5.30 -14.70 9.17
C ALA A 127 -5.75 -15.42 7.90
N GLY A 128 -6.51 -14.74 7.05
CA GLY A 128 -6.72 -15.18 5.68
C GLY A 128 -5.40 -15.15 4.89
N PRO A 129 -5.32 -15.82 3.72
CA PRO A 129 -4.15 -15.69 2.88
C PRO A 129 -4.03 -14.25 2.36
N ASP A 130 -2.80 -13.78 2.21
CA ASP A 130 -2.53 -12.59 1.41
C ASP A 130 -2.96 -12.83 -0.04
N MET A 131 -3.23 -11.75 -0.77
CA MET A 131 -3.75 -11.85 -2.14
C MET A 131 -2.83 -11.14 -3.13
N PHE A 132 -2.81 -11.62 -4.37
CA PHE A 132 -2.05 -11.04 -5.49
C PHE A 132 -2.88 -11.13 -6.78
N SER A 133 -3.00 -10.03 -7.52
CA SER A 133 -3.88 -9.93 -8.70
C SER A 133 -3.38 -10.55 -9.98
N ASP A 134 -2.16 -11.07 -10.01
CA ASP A 134 -1.43 -11.25 -11.26
C ASP A 134 -1.01 -9.92 -11.91
N LEU A 135 -0.16 -10.01 -12.94
CA LEU A 135 0.27 -8.88 -13.73
C LEU A 135 -0.73 -8.57 -14.83
N PHE A 136 -1.18 -7.32 -14.84
CA PHE A 136 -1.90 -6.73 -15.95
C PHE A 136 -0.90 -5.96 -16.83
N LEU A 137 -0.69 -6.45 -18.05
CA LEU A 137 0.31 -5.97 -19.00
C LEU A 137 -0.39 -5.22 -20.15
N GLU A 138 -0.40 -3.89 -20.09
CA GLU A 138 -1.00 -3.05 -21.13
C GLU A 138 -0.25 -1.72 -21.29
N PRO A 139 -0.14 -1.18 -22.51
CA PRO A 139 0.43 0.15 -22.72
C PRO A 139 -0.31 1.22 -21.90
N GLY A 140 0.43 2.00 -21.11
CA GLY A 140 -0.11 3.04 -20.24
C GLY A 140 -0.71 2.55 -18.92
N ALA A 141 -0.57 1.26 -18.58
CA ALA A 141 -0.98 0.74 -17.28
C ALA A 141 -0.26 1.51 -16.14
N SER A 142 -1.03 1.94 -15.14
CA SER A 142 -0.52 2.71 -14.00
C SER A 142 -1.32 2.38 -12.74
N CYS A 143 -0.83 2.75 -11.55
CA CYS A 143 -1.58 2.49 -10.32
C CYS A 143 -2.97 3.16 -10.24
N ASP A 144 -3.22 4.18 -11.07
CA ASP A 144 -4.50 4.89 -11.16
C ASP A 144 -5.45 4.26 -12.18
N ASP A 145 -5.07 3.14 -12.82
CA ASP A 145 -5.92 2.46 -13.79
C ASP A 145 -7.21 1.97 -13.11
N PRO A 146 -8.39 2.44 -13.55
CA PRO A 146 -9.67 2.09 -12.91
C PRO A 146 -10.04 0.61 -13.06
N ARG A 147 -9.35 -0.13 -13.93
CA ARG A 147 -9.56 -1.58 -14.13
C ARG A 147 -8.84 -2.41 -13.09
N LEU A 148 -7.90 -1.83 -12.34
CA LEU A 148 -7.20 -2.52 -11.27
C LEU A 148 -8.17 -3.02 -10.20
N GLY A 149 -8.21 -4.34 -10.02
CA GLY A 149 -9.08 -5.01 -9.06
C GLY A 149 -10.54 -5.14 -9.51
N THR A 150 -10.88 -4.67 -10.70
CA THR A 150 -12.22 -4.79 -11.28
C THR A 150 -12.24 -5.59 -12.58
N ASP A 151 -11.10 -5.77 -13.23
CA ASP A 151 -10.96 -6.59 -14.43
C ASP A 151 -11.22 -8.08 -14.12
N PRO A 152 -12.27 -8.70 -14.70
CA PRO A 152 -12.59 -10.10 -14.46
C PRO A 152 -11.53 -11.07 -15.01
N PHE A 153 -10.60 -10.61 -15.85
CA PHE A 153 -9.52 -11.41 -16.44
C PHE A 153 -8.21 -11.34 -15.65
N VAL A 154 -8.14 -10.52 -14.59
CA VAL A 154 -6.96 -10.35 -13.73
C VAL A 154 -7.28 -10.98 -12.37
N PRO A 155 -6.95 -12.27 -12.17
CA PRO A 155 -7.47 -13.03 -11.05
C PRO A 155 -6.83 -12.59 -9.72
N TYR A 156 -7.65 -12.37 -8.69
CA TYR A 156 -7.16 -12.13 -7.34
C TYR A 156 -6.91 -13.44 -6.61
N LEU A 157 -5.65 -13.87 -6.58
CA LEU A 157 -5.25 -15.21 -6.18
C LEU A 157 -4.67 -15.24 -4.76
N PRO A 158 -4.97 -16.29 -3.96
CA PRO A 158 -4.37 -16.47 -2.65
C PRO A 158 -2.88 -16.80 -2.77
N VAL A 159 -2.08 -16.14 -1.96
CA VAL A 159 -0.63 -16.25 -1.93
C VAL A 159 -0.21 -17.30 -0.90
N ARG A 160 0.59 -18.27 -1.32
CA ARG A 160 1.42 -19.08 -0.41
C ARG A 160 2.75 -18.36 -0.24
N GLY A 161 2.83 -17.54 0.79
CA GLY A 161 3.93 -16.61 1.01
C GLY A 161 3.56 -15.58 2.07
N ASN A 162 4.20 -14.41 2.03
CA ASN A 162 3.87 -13.31 2.92
C ASN A 162 4.05 -11.98 2.20
N ILE A 163 3.08 -11.10 2.39
CA ILE A 163 3.03 -9.73 1.90
C ILE A 163 2.89 -8.81 3.10
N GLN A 164 3.50 -7.63 3.02
CA GLN A 164 3.44 -6.59 4.03
C GLN A 164 3.09 -5.28 3.33
N VAL A 165 1.99 -4.65 3.76
CA VAL A 165 1.59 -3.31 3.31
C VAL A 165 1.64 -2.36 4.50
N ARG A 166 2.34 -1.23 4.36
CA ARG A 166 2.61 -0.26 5.45
C ARG A 166 2.55 1.17 4.97
#